data_AF-A0AA38CS87-F1
#
_entry.id   AF-A0AA38CS87-F1
#
_cell.length_a   1.000
_cell.length_b   1.000
_cell.length_c   1.000
_cell.angle_alpha   90.00
_cell.angle_beta   90.00
_cell.angle_gamma   90.00
#
_symmetry.space_group_name_H-M   'P 1'
#
loop_
_entity.id
_entity.type
_entity.pdbx_description
1 polymer ?
#
loop_
_entity_poly.entity_id
_entity_poly.type
_entity_poly.pdbx_seq_one_letter_code
_entity_poly.pdbx_strand_id
1 'polypeptide(L)'
;MTARSGRVLVAAAATAGLVLTLGACSPQEGPTPSPETGTQDASAPDTQARTPQQAGEAFLDDYVDPDGRVVRRDQGDDTVSEAQAYGMLVAVGVDDAERFASIWEWTQENLQRPDGLLSWQWDDGEVTDDQPAADADLDAARALALAAERFDEPGYATDAQDLGAAVLDLETAPTALGLVLLAGPWADVDPYQINPSYPTPVATRLLAELDGDPRWAELDAGNRAVTRALTEGARSRRTGRRSTGATAGSSRCPAPTGATSSSATTPPAPWCASRSRATSRTATPSPRRSACSSSPTPWPPSWTSAARPARRTPTR
;
A
#
# COMPACT_ATOMS: atom_id res chain seq x y z
N MET A 1 -13.89 32.36 -50.03
CA MET A 1 -14.02 31.78 -51.38
C MET A 1 -12.80 30.91 -51.65
N THR A 2 -13.08 29.74 -52.20
CA THR A 2 -12.24 28.56 -52.41
C THR A 2 -11.12 28.72 -53.43
N ALA A 3 -9.95 28.09 -53.18
CA ALA A 3 -9.21 27.36 -54.22
C ALA A 3 -8.29 26.31 -53.59
N ARG A 4 -8.47 25.07 -54.05
CA ARG A 4 -7.81 23.81 -53.68
C ARG A 4 -6.69 23.50 -54.70
N SER A 5 -5.87 22.51 -54.35
CA SER A 5 -5.09 21.58 -55.21
C SER A 5 -3.58 21.86 -55.24
N GLY A 6 -2.67 20.90 -55.09
CA GLY A 6 -2.78 19.46 -54.87
C GLY A 6 -1.41 18.91 -54.45
N ARG A 7 -1.38 17.85 -53.63
CA ARG A 7 -0.15 17.15 -53.21
C ARG A 7 -0.01 15.85 -54.01
N VAL A 8 1.20 15.63 -54.54
CA VAL A 8 1.60 14.42 -55.27
C VAL A 8 2.02 13.35 -54.27
N LEU A 9 1.47 12.14 -54.42
CA LEU A 9 1.85 10.90 -53.73
C LEU A 9 2.98 10.22 -54.51
N VAL A 10 4.02 9.75 -53.82
CA VAL A 10 4.97 8.75 -54.34
C VAL A 10 4.94 7.55 -53.39
N ALA A 11 4.54 6.40 -53.94
CA ALA A 11 4.51 5.11 -53.28
C ALA A 11 5.85 4.38 -53.49
N ALA A 12 6.36 3.71 -52.46
CA ALA A 12 7.46 2.77 -52.56
C ALA A 12 7.01 1.41 -52.05
N ALA A 13 7.02 0.42 -52.93
CA ALA A 13 6.74 -0.99 -52.66
C ALA A 13 8.05 -1.75 -52.47
N ALA A 14 8.11 -2.65 -51.49
CA ALA A 14 9.20 -3.62 -51.35
C ALA A 14 8.62 -5.04 -51.19
N THR A 15 9.05 -5.92 -52.08
CA THR A 15 8.57 -7.28 -52.33
C THR A 15 9.14 -8.31 -51.38
N ALA A 16 8.30 -9.25 -50.94
CA ALA A 16 8.67 -10.47 -50.22
C ALA A 16 9.17 -11.56 -51.18
N GLY A 17 10.27 -12.23 -50.83
CA GLY A 17 10.81 -13.39 -51.53
C GLY A 17 10.73 -14.65 -50.66
N LEU A 18 9.93 -15.62 -51.11
CA LEU A 18 9.78 -16.97 -50.57
C LEU A 18 10.69 -17.91 -51.37
N VAL A 19 11.54 -18.69 -50.71
CA VAL A 19 12.27 -19.81 -51.34
C VAL A 19 12.04 -21.08 -50.53
N LEU A 20 11.48 -22.08 -51.22
CA LEU A 20 11.16 -23.43 -50.78
C LEU A 20 12.05 -24.39 -51.57
N THR A 21 12.86 -25.21 -50.91
CA THR A 21 13.45 -26.41 -51.54
C THR A 21 13.43 -27.60 -50.58
N LEU A 22 12.79 -28.67 -51.05
CA LEU A 22 12.71 -30.02 -50.45
C LEU A 22 14.01 -30.80 -50.68
N GLY A 23 14.33 -31.72 -49.77
CA GLY A 23 15.65 -32.40 -49.66
C GLY A 23 15.78 -33.79 -50.27
N ALA A 24 16.91 -34.45 -49.96
CA ALA A 24 17.05 -35.89 -49.68
C ALA A 24 18.49 -36.31 -49.27
N CYS A 25 18.57 -37.02 -48.14
CA CYS A 25 19.40 -38.20 -47.76
C CYS A 25 20.94 -38.18 -47.55
N SER A 26 21.31 -38.21 -46.25
CA SER A 26 22.24 -39.14 -45.50
C SER A 26 23.77 -39.15 -45.79
N PRO A 27 24.66 -39.60 -44.84
CA PRO A 27 24.44 -40.23 -43.53
C PRO A 27 25.19 -39.61 -42.33
N GLN A 28 24.84 -40.15 -41.16
CA GLN A 28 25.24 -39.96 -39.76
C GLN A 28 26.75 -39.97 -39.44
N GLU A 29 27.23 -38.95 -38.71
CA GLU A 29 28.46 -38.99 -37.90
C GLU A 29 28.16 -38.49 -36.46
N GLY A 30 28.82 -39.09 -35.47
CA GLY A 30 28.41 -39.15 -34.05
C GLY A 30 28.51 -37.85 -33.24
N PRO A 31 28.14 -37.90 -31.95
CA PRO A 31 27.98 -36.70 -31.12
C PRO A 31 29.31 -36.02 -30.83
N THR A 32 29.43 -34.77 -31.24
CA THR A 32 30.50 -33.85 -30.84
C THR A 32 30.27 -33.45 -29.38
N PRO A 33 31.28 -33.49 -28.48
CA PRO A 33 31.12 -32.98 -27.13
C PRO A 33 30.92 -31.46 -27.17
N SER A 34 29.81 -30.99 -26.59
CA SER A 34 29.51 -29.57 -26.41
C SER A 34 30.63 -28.88 -25.62
N PRO A 35 30.96 -27.61 -25.93
CA PRO A 35 31.92 -26.86 -25.13
C PRO A 35 31.35 -26.71 -23.71
N GLU A 36 32.18 -27.01 -22.72
CA GLU A 36 31.90 -26.76 -21.31
C GLU A 36 31.70 -25.26 -21.11
N THR A 37 30.43 -24.84 -21.05
CA THR A 37 30.07 -23.54 -20.50
C THR A 37 30.49 -23.60 -19.04
N GLY A 38 31.64 -23.00 -18.73
CA GLY A 38 32.05 -22.78 -17.35
C GLY A 38 30.89 -22.14 -16.61
N THR A 39 30.37 -22.85 -15.62
CA THR A 39 29.50 -22.27 -14.60
C THR A 39 30.33 -21.23 -13.88
N GLN A 40 30.33 -20.00 -14.40
CA GLN A 40 30.55 -18.85 -13.54
C GLN A 40 29.39 -18.90 -12.55
N ASP A 41 29.70 -19.30 -11.32
CA ASP A 41 28.86 -19.00 -10.18
C ASP A 41 28.58 -17.51 -10.25
N ALA A 42 27.40 -17.16 -10.75
CA ALA A 42 26.81 -15.87 -10.52
C ALA A 42 26.57 -15.84 -9.02
N SER A 43 27.60 -15.45 -8.28
CA SER A 43 27.46 -15.02 -6.91
C SER A 43 26.39 -13.95 -6.96
N ALA A 44 25.21 -14.26 -6.41
CA ALA A 44 24.18 -13.27 -6.19
C ALA A 44 24.88 -12.06 -5.55
N PRO A 45 24.58 -10.82 -6.00
CA PRO A 45 25.17 -9.66 -5.36
C PRO A 45 24.97 -9.81 -3.86
N ASP A 46 26.06 -9.72 -3.11
CA ASP A 46 26.10 -9.79 -1.65
C ASP A 46 25.23 -8.67 -1.11
N THR A 47 23.93 -8.94 -1.07
CA THR A 47 22.92 -8.03 -0.56
C THR A 47 22.91 -8.35 0.92
N GLN A 48 23.86 -7.76 1.65
CA GLN A 48 23.73 -7.71 3.09
C GLN A 48 22.34 -7.13 3.38
N ALA A 49 21.50 -7.94 4.03
CA ALA A 49 20.15 -7.54 4.37
C ALA A 49 20.25 -6.34 5.31
N ARG A 50 19.74 -5.18 4.89
CA ARG A 50 19.66 -3.98 5.73
C ARG A 50 18.87 -4.32 7.00
N THR A 51 19.28 -3.76 8.13
CA THR A 51 18.43 -3.75 9.32
C THR A 51 17.19 -2.88 9.06
N PRO A 52 16.09 -3.04 9.83
CA PRO A 52 14.94 -2.14 9.72
C PRO A 52 15.32 -0.66 9.89
N GLN A 53 16.25 -0.36 10.79
CA GLN A 53 16.80 0.98 10.99
C GLN A 53 17.44 1.51 9.70
N GLN A 54 18.38 0.76 9.12
CA GLN A 54 19.08 1.16 7.89
C GLN A 54 18.14 1.27 6.70
N ALA A 55 17.10 0.44 6.64
CA ALA A 55 16.10 0.50 5.58
C ALA A 55 15.20 1.74 5.72
N GLY A 56 14.82 2.10 6.95
CA GLY A 56 14.03 3.31 7.22
C GLY A 56 14.83 4.59 6.98
N GLU A 57 16.08 4.66 7.44
CA GLU A 57 16.98 5.78 7.16
C GLU A 57 17.19 5.97 5.65
N ALA A 58 17.48 4.89 4.92
CA ALA A 58 17.62 4.95 3.47
C ALA A 58 16.32 5.37 2.76
N PHE A 59 15.15 4.93 3.25
CA PHE A 59 13.87 5.40 2.73
C PHE A 59 13.72 6.91 2.93
N LEU A 60 14.01 7.43 4.13
CA LEU A 60 13.88 8.85 4.39
C LEU A 60 14.86 9.67 3.54
N ASP A 61 16.10 9.20 3.38
CA ASP A 61 17.11 9.85 2.53
C ASP A 61 16.71 9.88 1.04
N ASP A 62 16.08 8.80 0.55
CA ASP A 62 15.69 8.67 -0.85
C ASP A 62 14.35 9.37 -1.17
N TYR A 63 13.42 9.41 -0.21
CA TYR A 63 12.02 9.80 -0.44
C TYR A 63 11.62 11.15 0.16
N VAL A 64 12.34 11.69 1.15
CA VAL A 64 11.95 12.92 1.85
C VAL A 64 12.83 14.09 1.43
N ASP A 65 12.22 15.14 0.88
CA ASP A 65 12.91 16.39 0.58
C ASP A 65 13.26 17.16 1.87
N PRO A 66 14.22 18.11 1.82
CA PRO A 66 14.66 18.84 3.02
C PRO A 66 13.56 19.61 3.75
N ASP A 67 12.47 19.97 3.06
CA ASP A 67 11.32 20.67 3.63
C ASP A 67 10.27 19.72 4.24
N GLY A 68 10.48 18.39 4.18
CA GLY A 68 9.56 17.40 4.74
C GLY A 68 8.59 16.78 3.73
N ARG A 69 8.62 17.21 2.46
CA ARG A 69 7.80 16.58 1.42
C ARG A 69 8.27 15.15 1.14
N VAL A 70 7.37 14.18 1.24
CA VAL A 70 7.58 12.81 0.79
C VAL A 70 7.17 12.70 -0.68
N VAL A 71 8.16 12.55 -1.55
CA VAL A 71 7.99 12.56 -3.02
C VAL A 71 8.02 11.14 -3.55
N ARG A 72 7.00 10.74 -4.29
CA ARG A 72 6.96 9.42 -4.95
C ARG A 72 7.80 9.43 -6.22
N ARG A 73 9.13 9.43 -6.05
CA ARG A 73 10.12 9.54 -7.15
C ARG A 73 10.03 8.44 -8.20
N ASP A 74 9.45 7.31 -7.83
CA ASP A 74 9.19 6.18 -8.72
C ASP A 74 7.79 6.21 -9.37
N GLN A 75 6.96 7.19 -9.03
CA GLN A 75 5.53 7.29 -9.41
C GLN A 75 5.13 8.70 -9.88
N GLY A 76 6.03 9.43 -10.52
CA GLY A 76 5.73 10.70 -11.18
C GLY A 76 5.98 11.95 -10.35
N ASP A 77 6.73 11.84 -9.24
CA ASP A 77 7.18 12.97 -8.42
C ASP A 77 6.07 13.80 -7.75
N ASP A 78 4.86 13.27 -7.65
CA ASP A 78 3.78 13.83 -6.83
C ASP A 78 3.91 13.39 -5.36
N THR A 79 3.06 13.96 -4.52
CA THR A 79 2.90 13.56 -3.11
C THR A 79 1.45 13.15 -2.88
N VAL A 80 1.27 12.08 -2.12
CA VAL A 80 -0.04 11.69 -1.59
C VAL A 80 -0.01 11.67 -0.08
N SER A 81 -1.16 11.91 0.57
CA SER A 81 -1.26 11.87 2.03
C SER A 81 -0.77 10.55 2.62
N GLU A 82 -0.99 9.42 1.93
CA GLU A 82 -0.46 8.09 2.29
C GLU A 82 1.08 8.10 2.41
N ALA A 83 1.77 8.77 1.47
CA ALA A 83 3.22 8.87 1.47
C ALA A 83 3.72 9.70 2.65
N GLN A 84 3.04 10.81 2.97
CA GLN A 84 3.35 11.61 4.17
C GLN A 84 3.19 10.78 5.44
N ALA A 85 2.05 10.10 5.61
CA ALA A 85 1.77 9.25 6.77
C ALA A 85 2.82 8.14 6.93
N TYR A 86 3.26 7.51 5.84
CA TYR A 86 4.34 6.52 5.88
C TYR A 86 5.70 7.14 6.19
N GLY A 87 6.01 8.32 5.67
CA GLY A 87 7.20 9.09 6.06
C GLY A 87 7.25 9.33 7.57
N MET A 88 6.12 9.77 8.15
CA MET A 88 5.99 9.97 9.60
C MET A 88 6.17 8.67 10.39
N LEU A 89 5.51 7.58 9.97
CA LEU A 89 5.64 6.27 10.63
C LEU A 89 7.07 5.71 10.57
N VAL A 90 7.77 5.92 9.45
CA VAL A 90 9.18 5.51 9.30
C VAL A 90 10.06 6.37 10.19
N ALA A 91 9.90 7.70 10.18
CA ALA A 91 10.68 8.64 10.98
C ALA A 91 10.57 8.35 12.49
N VAL A 92 9.35 8.17 13.02
CA VAL A 92 9.18 7.78 14.43
C VAL A 92 9.74 6.38 14.71
N GLY A 93 9.66 5.47 13.75
CA GLY A 93 10.19 4.10 13.87
C GLY A 93 11.72 4.03 13.94
N VAL A 94 12.42 4.96 13.29
CA VAL A 94 13.89 5.06 13.30
C VAL A 94 14.42 6.10 14.29
N ASP A 95 13.55 6.69 15.11
CA ASP A 95 13.90 7.71 16.12
C ASP A 95 14.43 9.04 15.54
N ASP A 96 13.94 9.43 14.36
CA ASP A 96 14.32 10.67 13.68
C ASP A 96 13.28 11.77 13.92
N ALA A 97 13.43 12.46 15.05
CA ALA A 97 12.52 13.53 15.47
C ALA A 97 12.53 14.74 14.53
N GLU A 98 13.68 15.05 13.91
CA GLU A 98 13.83 16.21 13.03
C GLU A 98 13.08 16.00 11.72
N ARG A 99 13.27 14.83 11.08
CA ARG A 99 12.49 14.50 9.87
C ARG A 99 11.02 14.27 10.17
N PHE A 100 10.67 13.70 11.33
CA PHE A 100 9.27 13.60 11.72
C PHE A 100 8.60 14.98 11.77
N ALA A 101 9.25 15.94 12.44
CA ALA A 101 8.74 17.30 12.56
C ALA A 101 8.60 17.98 11.20
N SER A 102 9.61 17.90 10.32
CA SER A 102 9.52 18.52 8.99
C SER A 102 8.43 17.88 8.11
N ILE A 103 8.30 16.55 8.13
CA ILE A 103 7.24 15.85 7.39
C ILE A 103 5.87 16.30 7.89
N TRP A 104 5.67 16.40 9.21
CA TRP A 104 4.39 16.83 9.76
C TRP A 104 4.09 18.31 9.47
N GLU A 105 5.07 19.20 9.61
CA GLU A 105 4.94 20.62 9.28
C GLU A 105 4.54 20.80 7.80
N TRP A 106 5.25 20.13 6.88
CA TRP A 106 4.90 20.15 5.46
C TRP A 106 3.48 19.64 5.21
N THR A 107 3.09 18.56 5.89
CA THR A 107 1.77 17.95 5.76
C THR A 107 0.67 18.91 6.19
N GLN A 108 0.84 19.61 7.32
CA GLN A 108 -0.12 20.61 7.79
C GLN A 108 -0.22 21.80 6.84
N GLU A 109 0.92 22.31 6.36
CA GLU A 109 0.94 23.48 5.48
C GLU A 109 0.34 23.22 4.10
N ASN A 110 0.50 22.01 3.56
CA ASN A 110 0.20 21.71 2.17
C ASN A 110 -1.02 20.81 1.97
N LEU A 111 -1.35 19.92 2.92
CA LEU A 111 -2.43 18.94 2.77
C LEU A 111 -3.56 19.11 3.78
N GLN A 112 -3.31 19.65 4.97
CA GLN A 112 -4.35 19.69 6.00
C GLN A 112 -5.47 20.66 5.63
N ARG A 113 -6.69 20.13 5.66
CA ARG A 113 -7.92 20.83 5.34
C ARG A 113 -8.48 21.53 6.59
N PRO A 114 -9.42 22.48 6.43
CA PRO A 114 -10.09 23.13 7.56
C PRO A 114 -10.90 22.18 8.47
N ASP A 115 -11.28 21.01 7.97
CA ASP A 115 -11.97 19.95 8.72
C ASP A 115 -11.01 19.01 9.47
N GLY A 116 -9.70 19.25 9.37
CA GLY A 116 -8.64 18.50 10.05
C GLY A 116 -8.05 17.34 9.24
N LEU A 117 -8.79 16.82 8.25
CA LEU A 117 -8.33 15.72 7.39
C LEU A 117 -7.29 16.19 6.36
N LEU A 118 -6.62 15.25 5.71
CA LEU A 118 -5.57 15.52 4.74
C LEU A 118 -6.10 15.39 3.31
N SER A 119 -5.92 16.41 2.48
CA SER A 119 -6.09 16.28 1.02
C SER A 119 -5.16 15.20 0.47
N TRP A 120 -5.70 14.29 -0.33
CA TRP A 120 -4.96 13.08 -0.66
C TRP A 120 -3.87 13.27 -1.72
N GLN A 121 -3.94 14.29 -2.58
CA GLN A 121 -2.98 14.47 -3.67
C GLN A 121 -2.49 15.91 -3.83
N TRP A 122 -1.17 16.04 -3.94
CA TRP A 122 -0.45 17.28 -4.20
C TRP A 122 0.54 17.06 -5.34
N ASP A 123 0.54 17.95 -6.31
CA ASP A 123 1.45 17.94 -7.45
C ASP A 123 1.67 19.36 -7.98
N ASP A 124 2.81 19.59 -8.67
CA ASP A 124 3.12 20.87 -9.31
C ASP A 124 2.98 22.14 -8.44
N GLY A 125 3.16 22.02 -7.10
CA GLY A 125 3.11 23.16 -6.19
C GLY A 125 1.75 23.37 -5.50
N GLU A 126 0.76 22.53 -5.76
CA GLU A 126 -0.59 22.70 -5.24
C GLU A 126 -1.33 21.37 -4.96
N VAL A 127 -2.40 21.44 -4.18
CA VAL A 127 -3.34 20.32 -4.03
C VAL A 127 -4.10 20.14 -5.33
N THR A 128 -3.96 18.97 -5.97
CA THR A 128 -4.62 18.64 -7.24
C THR A 128 -5.94 17.89 -7.04
N ASP A 129 -6.09 17.20 -5.90
CA ASP A 129 -7.35 16.62 -5.46
C ASP A 129 -7.47 16.70 -3.93
N ASP A 130 -8.51 17.39 -3.47
CA ASP A 130 -8.69 17.74 -2.08
C ASP A 130 -9.38 16.64 -1.25
N GLN A 131 -9.87 15.58 -1.88
CA GLN A 131 -10.64 14.54 -1.22
C GLN A 131 -9.78 13.73 -0.24
N PRO A 132 -10.16 13.54 1.03
CA PRO A 132 -9.37 12.75 1.96
C PRO A 132 -9.32 11.25 1.64
N ALA A 133 -8.31 10.59 2.21
CA ALA A 133 -8.09 9.16 2.11
C ALA A 133 -7.87 8.58 3.52
N ALA A 134 -8.85 7.82 3.98
CA ALA A 134 -8.98 7.48 5.39
C ALA A 134 -7.85 6.61 5.96
N ASP A 135 -7.11 5.88 5.12
CA ASP A 135 -5.89 5.20 5.53
C ASP A 135 -4.79 6.17 5.93
N ALA A 136 -4.55 7.19 5.10
CA ALA A 136 -3.53 8.19 5.37
C ALA A 136 -3.83 8.98 6.65
N ASP A 137 -5.09 9.40 6.83
CA ASP A 137 -5.53 10.13 8.02
C ASP A 137 -5.37 9.28 9.29
N LEU A 138 -5.78 8.01 9.25
CA LEU A 138 -5.63 7.08 10.38
C LEU A 138 -4.16 6.77 10.70
N ASP A 139 -3.31 6.56 9.68
CA ASP A 139 -1.89 6.26 9.90
C ASP A 139 -1.08 7.52 10.32
N ALA A 140 -1.47 8.72 9.87
CA ALA A 140 -0.89 9.97 10.36
C ALA A 140 -1.26 10.21 11.84
N ALA A 141 -2.52 10.02 12.23
CA ALA A 141 -2.94 10.12 13.63
C ALA A 141 -2.19 9.11 14.52
N ARG A 142 -1.99 7.89 14.02
CA ARG A 142 -1.16 6.88 14.67
C ARG A 142 0.29 7.32 14.80
N ALA A 143 0.88 7.88 13.75
CA ALA A 143 2.27 8.33 13.77
C ALA A 143 2.49 9.44 14.81
N LEU A 144 1.55 10.38 14.89
CA LEU A 144 1.52 11.45 15.90
C LEU A 144 1.41 10.89 17.33
N ALA A 145 0.51 9.93 17.57
CA ALA A 145 0.39 9.29 18.87
C ALA A 145 1.68 8.58 19.31
N LEU A 146 2.36 7.90 18.37
CA LEU A 146 3.66 7.27 18.63
C LEU A 146 4.75 8.32 18.90
N ALA A 147 4.77 9.41 18.13
CA ALA A 147 5.77 10.47 18.26
C ALA A 147 5.64 11.23 19.58
N ALA A 148 4.42 11.42 20.08
CA ALA A 148 4.19 12.06 21.38
C ALA A 148 4.93 11.34 22.52
N GLU A 149 4.86 10.01 22.56
CA GLU A 149 5.59 9.22 23.56
C GLU A 149 7.08 9.15 23.22
N ARG A 150 7.42 8.92 21.95
CA ARG A 150 8.80 8.67 21.53
C ARG A 150 9.71 9.88 21.72
N PHE A 151 9.19 11.08 21.45
CA PHE A 151 9.95 12.32 21.46
C PHE A 151 9.66 13.21 22.68
N ASP A 152 8.79 12.79 23.60
CA ASP A 152 8.36 13.57 24.78
C ASP A 152 7.74 14.93 24.39
N GLU A 153 7.02 14.97 23.26
CA GLU A 153 6.41 16.17 22.70
C GLU A 153 4.88 16.09 22.76
N PRO A 154 4.24 16.72 23.77
CA PRO A 154 2.80 16.59 24.00
C PRO A 154 1.94 17.22 22.89
N GLY A 155 2.50 18.11 22.07
CA GLY A 155 1.78 18.68 20.92
C GLY A 155 1.31 17.60 19.95
N TYR A 156 2.13 16.59 19.69
CA TYR A 156 1.74 15.48 18.81
C TYR A 156 0.60 14.64 19.37
N ALA A 157 0.42 14.57 20.69
CA ALA A 157 -0.74 13.92 21.28
C ALA A 157 -2.03 14.70 20.99
N THR A 158 -1.98 16.04 21.04
CA THR A 158 -3.12 16.89 20.66
C THR A 158 -3.44 16.73 19.18
N ASP A 159 -2.45 16.80 18.30
CA ASP A 159 -2.65 16.63 16.86
C ASP A 159 -3.22 15.24 16.52
N ALA A 160 -2.75 14.19 17.20
CA ALA A 160 -3.28 12.84 17.05
C ALA A 160 -4.76 12.73 17.48
N GLN A 161 -5.14 13.40 18.57
CA GLN A 161 -6.51 13.43 19.06
C GLN A 161 -7.42 14.19 18.10
N ASP A 162 -6.98 15.34 17.59
CA ASP A 162 -7.76 16.17 16.68
C ASP A 162 -7.97 15.47 15.33
N LEU A 163 -6.91 14.91 14.73
CA LEU A 163 -7.03 14.14 13.49
C LEU A 163 -7.82 12.84 13.71
N GLY A 164 -7.60 12.14 14.83
CA GLY A 164 -8.35 10.95 15.18
C GLY A 164 -9.85 11.21 15.34
N ALA A 165 -10.22 12.34 15.95
CA ALA A 165 -11.61 12.77 16.04
C ALA A 165 -12.21 13.06 14.65
N ALA A 166 -11.47 13.73 13.76
CA ALA A 166 -11.90 13.96 12.38
C ALA A 166 -12.14 12.64 11.62
N VAL A 167 -11.25 11.66 11.76
CA VAL A 167 -11.44 10.30 11.19
C VAL A 167 -12.74 9.68 11.71
N LEU A 168 -12.95 9.67 13.03
CA LEU A 168 -14.16 9.10 13.62
C LEU A 168 -15.44 9.81 13.17
N ASP A 169 -15.41 11.13 13.04
CA ASP A 169 -16.58 11.95 12.72
C ASP A 169 -16.94 11.95 11.23
N LEU A 170 -15.94 11.89 10.35
CA LEU A 170 -16.10 12.14 8.91
C LEU A 170 -15.84 10.91 8.04
N GLU A 171 -15.14 9.90 8.55
CA GLU A 171 -14.68 8.76 7.75
C GLU A 171 -15.19 7.41 8.26
N THR A 172 -16.15 7.43 9.17
CA THR A 172 -16.79 6.21 9.66
C THR A 172 -18.29 6.21 9.39
N ALA A 173 -18.81 5.02 9.11
CA ALA A 173 -20.25 4.83 8.93
C ALA A 173 -20.78 3.63 9.72
N PRO A 174 -21.99 3.73 10.31
CA PRO A 174 -22.64 2.59 10.94
C PRO A 174 -23.17 1.64 9.87
N THR A 175 -22.88 0.35 10.03
CA THR A 175 -23.37 -0.72 9.16
C THR A 175 -24.01 -1.85 9.97
N ALA A 176 -24.65 -2.81 9.30
CA ALA A 176 -25.11 -4.04 9.94
C ALA A 176 -23.98 -4.89 10.54
N LEU A 177 -22.72 -4.62 10.20
CA LEU A 177 -21.53 -5.30 10.74
C LEU A 177 -20.83 -4.50 11.85
N GLY A 178 -21.33 -3.31 12.20
CA GLY A 178 -20.72 -2.38 13.15
C GLY A 178 -20.27 -1.08 12.48
N LEU A 179 -19.55 -0.25 13.24
CA LEU A 179 -18.90 0.94 12.74
C LEU A 179 -17.73 0.53 11.83
N VAL A 180 -17.64 1.08 10.62
CA VAL A 180 -16.59 0.73 9.65
C VAL A 180 -15.87 1.97 9.16
N LEU A 181 -14.61 1.80 8.75
CA LEU A 181 -13.84 2.84 8.10
C LEU A 181 -14.21 2.89 6.61
N LEU A 182 -14.59 4.06 6.13
CA LEU A 182 -14.84 4.35 4.73
C LEU A 182 -13.52 4.52 3.97
N ALA A 183 -13.57 4.63 2.64
CA ALA A 183 -12.38 5.02 1.86
C ALA A 183 -12.01 6.51 2.03
N GLY A 184 -12.91 7.29 2.60
CA GLY A 184 -12.84 8.74 2.83
C GLY A 184 -14.26 9.28 3.01
N PRO A 185 -14.44 10.57 3.33
CA PRO A 185 -15.78 11.15 3.55
C PRO A 185 -16.66 11.12 2.30
N TRP A 186 -16.05 11.14 1.10
CA TRP A 186 -16.73 11.01 -0.19
C TRP A 186 -17.35 9.62 -0.43
N ALA A 187 -17.01 8.63 0.39
CA ALA A 187 -17.52 7.27 0.31
C ALA A 187 -18.76 7.02 1.19
N ASP A 188 -19.30 8.06 1.85
CA ASP A 188 -20.49 8.00 2.70
C ASP A 188 -21.80 7.98 1.88
N VAL A 189 -21.90 7.01 0.97
CA VAL A 189 -23.10 6.76 0.16
C VAL A 189 -23.33 5.26 0.08
N ASP A 190 -24.52 4.78 0.49
CA ASP A 190 -24.88 3.37 0.37
C ASP A 190 -25.03 2.95 -1.12
N PRO A 191 -24.37 1.87 -1.57
CA PRO A 191 -23.48 0.99 -0.82
C PRO A 191 -22.11 1.63 -0.52
N TYR A 192 -21.74 1.67 0.77
CA TYR A 192 -20.49 2.30 1.23
C TYR A 192 -19.26 1.73 0.51
N GLN A 193 -18.36 2.63 0.13
CA GLN A 193 -17.09 2.26 -0.47
C GLN A 193 -16.06 2.10 0.64
N ILE A 194 -15.59 0.87 0.81
CA ILE A 194 -14.61 0.50 1.83
C ILE A 194 -13.39 -0.14 1.16
N ASN A 195 -12.20 0.15 1.67
CA ASN A 195 -10.98 -0.54 1.26
C ASN A 195 -10.48 -1.43 2.41
N PRO A 196 -10.46 -2.78 2.25
CA PRO A 196 -10.01 -3.68 3.31
C PRO A 196 -8.55 -3.52 3.73
N SER A 197 -7.73 -2.77 2.99
CA SER A 197 -6.35 -2.45 3.41
C SER A 197 -6.25 -1.27 4.36
N TYR A 198 -7.28 -0.42 4.49
CA TYR A 198 -7.22 0.83 5.26
C TYR A 198 -7.30 0.63 6.78
N PRO A 199 -8.17 -0.26 7.30
CA PRO A 199 -8.24 -0.43 8.75
C PRO A 199 -6.96 -0.99 9.36
N THR A 200 -6.40 -0.25 10.31
CA THR A 200 -5.22 -0.67 11.09
C THR A 200 -5.58 -0.93 12.56
N PRO A 201 -5.66 -2.20 13.01
CA PRO A 201 -5.96 -2.51 14.41
C PRO A 201 -4.98 -1.95 15.44
N VAL A 202 -3.75 -1.64 15.01
CA VAL A 202 -2.75 -1.00 15.86
C VAL A 202 -3.09 0.48 16.07
N ALA A 203 -3.55 1.17 15.03
CA ALA A 203 -3.95 2.58 15.10
C ALA A 203 -5.13 2.76 16.04
N THR A 204 -6.21 1.98 15.83
CA THR A 204 -7.42 2.06 16.67
C THR A 204 -7.12 1.79 18.15
N ARG A 205 -6.24 0.83 18.46
CA ARG A 205 -5.84 0.57 19.85
C ARG A 205 -5.05 1.73 20.46
N LEU A 206 -4.08 2.28 19.74
CA LEU A 206 -3.25 3.38 20.24
C LEU A 206 -4.08 4.65 20.46
N LEU A 207 -4.98 4.98 19.54
CA LEU A 207 -5.85 6.14 19.65
C LEU A 207 -6.87 5.95 20.79
N ALA A 208 -7.43 4.75 20.97
CA ALA A 208 -8.28 4.43 22.12
C ALA A 208 -7.54 4.57 23.47
N GLU A 209 -6.26 4.22 23.53
CA GLU A 209 -5.42 4.42 24.73
C GLU A 209 -5.13 5.91 24.99
N LEU A 210 -5.13 6.73 23.93
CA LEU A 210 -4.82 8.16 23.98
C LEU A 210 -6.00 9.03 24.43
N ASP A 211 -7.21 8.77 23.93
CA ASP A 211 -8.40 9.63 24.18
C ASP A 211 -9.53 8.94 24.98
N GLY A 212 -9.56 7.61 25.01
CA GLY A 212 -10.61 6.83 25.65
C GLY A 212 -11.97 6.86 24.93
N ASP A 213 -12.04 7.30 23.67
CA ASP A 213 -13.27 7.29 22.88
C ASP A 213 -13.70 5.84 22.56
N PRO A 214 -14.89 5.39 23.00
CA PRO A 214 -15.34 4.02 22.78
C PRO A 214 -15.54 3.67 21.30
N ARG A 215 -15.71 4.66 20.40
CA ARG A 215 -15.88 4.45 18.96
C ARG A 215 -14.68 3.76 18.33
N TRP A 216 -13.47 3.91 18.88
CA TRP A 216 -12.30 3.18 18.40
C TRP A 216 -12.45 1.66 18.55
N ALA A 217 -13.03 1.20 19.67
CA ALA A 217 -13.30 -0.21 19.89
C ALA A 217 -14.42 -0.73 18.97
N GLU A 218 -15.44 0.09 18.72
CA GLU A 218 -16.51 -0.22 17.78
C GLU A 218 -15.98 -0.33 16.35
N LEU A 219 -15.10 0.59 15.94
CA LEU A 219 -14.45 0.62 14.64
C LEU A 219 -13.56 -0.61 14.42
N ASP A 220 -12.72 -0.98 15.38
CA ASP A 220 -11.91 -2.21 15.30
C ASP A 220 -12.80 -3.46 15.16
N ALA A 221 -13.87 -3.55 15.95
CA ALA A 221 -14.80 -4.68 15.88
C ALA A 221 -15.52 -4.76 14.52
N GLY A 222 -16.03 -3.65 14.00
CA GLY A 222 -16.73 -3.60 12.71
C GLY A 222 -15.80 -3.90 11.53
N ASN A 223 -14.61 -3.31 11.50
CA ASN A 223 -13.61 -3.58 10.44
C ASN A 223 -13.16 -5.06 10.43
N ARG A 224 -13.02 -5.69 11.61
CA ARG A 224 -12.77 -7.15 11.70
C ARG A 224 -13.95 -7.96 11.19
N ALA A 225 -15.18 -7.56 11.48
CA ALA A 225 -16.39 -8.24 10.99
C ALA A 225 -16.48 -8.18 9.45
N VAL A 226 -16.20 -7.01 8.87
CA VAL A 226 -16.09 -6.82 7.41
C VAL A 226 -15.01 -7.72 6.81
N THR A 227 -13.80 -7.70 7.35
CA THR A 227 -12.68 -8.54 6.86
C THR A 227 -13.02 -10.03 6.93
N ARG A 228 -13.68 -10.47 8.01
CA ARG A 228 -14.16 -11.84 8.16
C ARG A 228 -15.19 -12.19 7.08
N ALA A 229 -16.19 -11.34 6.86
CA ALA A 229 -17.22 -11.57 5.85
C ALA A 229 -16.61 -11.69 4.43
N LEU A 230 -15.67 -10.81 4.08
CA LEU A 230 -14.97 -10.83 2.79
C LEU A 230 -14.14 -12.12 2.60
N THR A 231 -13.39 -12.53 3.62
CA THR A 231 -12.52 -13.72 3.55
C THR A 231 -13.30 -15.03 3.57
N GLU A 232 -14.40 -15.11 4.34
CA GLU A 232 -15.29 -16.28 4.34
C GLU A 232 -16.04 -16.42 3.00
N GLY A 233 -16.54 -15.32 2.45
CA GLY A 233 -17.15 -15.30 1.12
C GLY A 233 -16.18 -15.73 0.01
N ALA A 234 -14.91 -15.33 0.09
CA ALA A 234 -13.87 -15.79 -0.83
C ALA A 234 -13.60 -17.29 -0.70
N ARG A 235 -13.52 -17.83 0.53
CA ARG A 235 -13.35 -19.28 0.78
C ARG A 235 -14.53 -20.10 0.26
N SER A 236 -15.75 -19.61 0.46
CA SER A 236 -16.99 -20.22 -0.02
C SER A 236 -17.01 -20.32 -1.55
N ARG A 237 -16.66 -19.22 -2.26
CA ARG A 237 -16.52 -19.22 -3.73
C ARG A 237 -15.45 -20.20 -4.22
N ARG A 238 -14.28 -20.23 -3.57
CA ARG A 238 -13.18 -21.14 -3.93
C ARG A 238 -13.50 -22.62 -3.72
N THR A 239 -14.32 -22.95 -2.72
CA THR A 239 -14.66 -24.33 -2.36
C THR A 239 -15.95 -24.83 -3.02
N GLY A 240 -16.62 -24.01 -3.83
CA GLY A 240 -17.91 -24.35 -4.45
C GLY A 240 -19.08 -24.52 -3.47
N ARG A 241 -18.85 -24.25 -2.17
CA ARG A 241 -19.90 -24.21 -1.15
C ARG A 241 -20.65 -22.91 -1.32
N ARG A 242 -21.90 -22.93 -1.78
CA ARG A 242 -22.77 -21.73 -1.72
C ARG A 242 -23.02 -21.39 -0.26
N SER A 243 -22.52 -20.26 0.20
CA SER A 243 -23.01 -19.63 1.42
C SER A 243 -24.34 -18.97 1.08
N THR A 244 -25.41 -19.44 1.71
CA THR A 244 -26.71 -18.77 1.69
C THR A 244 -26.66 -17.69 2.77
N GLY A 245 -26.18 -16.50 2.42
CA GLY A 245 -26.19 -15.34 3.32
C GLY A 245 -25.06 -14.35 3.02
N ALA A 246 -25.44 -13.08 2.88
CA ALA A 246 -24.62 -11.89 2.59
C ALA A 246 -24.09 -11.76 1.15
N THR A 247 -24.83 -11.01 0.33
CA THR A 247 -24.38 -10.47 -0.95
C THR A 247 -23.51 -9.23 -0.66
N ALA A 248 -22.22 -9.42 -0.39
CA ALA A 248 -21.25 -8.33 -0.49
C ALA A 248 -20.81 -8.22 -1.95
N GLY A 249 -21.37 -7.25 -2.68
CA GLY A 249 -20.91 -6.92 -4.02
C GLY A 249 -19.50 -6.36 -3.94
N SER A 250 -18.51 -7.04 -4.51
CA SER A 250 -17.21 -6.44 -4.75
C SER A 250 -17.32 -5.54 -5.97
N SER A 251 -17.65 -4.28 -5.76
CA SER A 251 -17.39 -3.25 -6.78
C SER A 251 -15.87 -3.14 -6.92
N ARG A 252 -15.37 -3.16 -8.15
CA ARG A 252 -13.99 -2.71 -8.41
C ARG A 252 -13.99 -1.23 -8.08
N CYS A 253 -13.20 -0.77 -7.12
CA CYS A 253 -12.91 0.66 -7.00
C CYS A 253 -11.95 1.03 -8.14
N PRO A 254 -12.36 1.87 -9.11
CA PRO A 254 -11.41 2.82 -9.66
C PRO A 254 -11.06 3.83 -8.56
N ALA A 255 -9.78 4.15 -8.40
CA ALA A 255 -9.38 5.43 -7.82
C ALA A 255 -10.08 6.57 -8.59
N PRO A 256 -10.28 7.76 -7.99
CA PRO A 256 -10.83 8.91 -8.70
C PRO A 256 -10.13 9.08 -10.06
N THR A 257 -10.91 8.96 -11.14
CA THR A 257 -10.38 8.94 -12.50
C THR A 257 -10.10 10.37 -12.96
N GLY A 258 -8.86 10.81 -12.81
CA GLY A 258 -8.26 11.89 -13.60
C GLY A 258 -7.52 11.33 -14.82
N ALA A 259 -7.68 11.99 -15.97
CA ALA A 259 -6.95 11.81 -17.23
C ALA A 259 -7.24 10.55 -18.09
N THR A 260 -8.15 10.74 -19.04
CA THR A 260 -8.09 10.06 -20.34
C THR A 260 -6.83 10.47 -21.10
N SER A 261 -5.82 9.60 -21.21
CA SER A 261 -5.08 9.43 -22.47
C SER A 261 -4.25 8.15 -22.46
N SER A 262 -4.27 7.49 -23.61
CA SER A 262 -3.63 6.21 -23.92
C SER A 262 -2.16 6.39 -24.31
N SER A 263 -1.23 5.76 -23.59
CA SER A 263 -0.07 5.06 -24.20
C SER A 263 0.61 4.17 -23.17
N ALA A 264 0.80 2.91 -23.57
CA ALA A 264 1.31 1.84 -22.73
C ALA A 264 2.80 1.98 -22.41
N THR A 265 3.14 1.84 -21.13
CA THR A 265 4.27 1.05 -20.62
C THR A 265 3.92 0.70 -19.17
N THR A 266 3.73 -0.58 -18.88
CA THR A 266 3.33 -1.07 -17.56
C THR A 266 4.53 -1.04 -16.60
N PRO A 267 4.54 -0.24 -15.53
CA PRO A 267 5.49 -0.41 -14.43
C PRO A 267 5.04 -1.55 -13.50
N PRO A 268 5.95 -2.11 -12.69
CA PRO A 268 5.60 -3.20 -11.77
C PRO A 268 4.54 -2.72 -10.77
N ALA A 269 3.51 -3.55 -10.58
CA ALA A 269 2.38 -3.26 -9.70
C ALA A 269 2.85 -3.01 -8.25
N PRO A 270 2.28 -2.01 -7.54
CA PRO A 270 2.50 -1.89 -6.11
C PRO A 270 1.93 -3.10 -5.37
N TRP A 271 2.47 -3.32 -4.19
CA TRP A 271 2.29 -4.42 -3.24
C TRP A 271 0.84 -4.63 -2.77
N CYS A 272 -0.15 -4.83 -3.65
CA CYS A 272 -1.52 -5.09 -3.19
C CYS A 272 -2.46 -5.87 -4.13
N ALA A 273 -1.97 -6.52 -5.20
CA ALA A 273 -2.87 -7.34 -6.03
C ALA A 273 -2.22 -8.61 -6.58
N SER A 274 -2.44 -9.75 -5.91
CA SER A 274 -2.25 -11.04 -6.55
C SER A 274 -3.32 -11.25 -7.63
N ARG A 275 -2.94 -11.18 -8.92
CA ARG A 275 -3.80 -11.58 -10.03
C ARG A 275 -3.68 -13.09 -10.25
N SER A 276 -4.77 -13.82 -10.09
CA SER A 276 -4.89 -15.20 -10.58
C SER A 276 -5.74 -15.22 -11.85
N ARG A 277 -5.11 -15.41 -13.01
CA ARG A 277 -5.79 -15.66 -14.28
C ARG A 277 -5.93 -17.18 -14.42
N ALA A 278 -7.14 -17.71 -14.32
CA ALA A 278 -7.41 -19.14 -14.50
C ALA A 278 -7.73 -19.42 -15.98
N THR A 279 -6.84 -20.12 -16.68
CA THR A 279 -7.17 -20.86 -17.90
C THR A 279 -7.54 -22.28 -17.53
N SER A 280 -8.79 -22.64 -17.77
CA SER A 280 -9.39 -23.94 -17.49
C SER A 280 -8.90 -25.02 -18.47
N ARG A 281 -8.25 -26.08 -17.96
CA ARG A 281 -8.32 -27.43 -18.54
C ARG A 281 -8.69 -28.42 -17.44
N THR A 282 -9.75 -29.15 -17.72
CA THR A 282 -10.41 -30.18 -16.90
C THR A 282 -9.50 -31.36 -16.58
N ALA A 283 -9.44 -31.77 -15.30
CA ALA A 283 -9.01 -33.10 -14.89
C ALA A 283 -9.78 -33.58 -13.63
N THR A 284 -10.25 -34.82 -13.71
CA THR A 284 -11.13 -35.59 -12.81
C THR A 284 -10.44 -36.00 -11.49
N PRO A 285 -11.14 -36.17 -10.34
CA PRO A 285 -10.48 -36.35 -9.04
C PRO A 285 -10.16 -37.81 -8.69
N SER A 286 -9.09 -38.03 -7.92
CA SER A 286 -8.77 -39.28 -7.22
C SER A 286 -8.23 -38.99 -5.79
N PRO A 287 -8.27 -39.94 -4.84
CA PRO A 287 -8.51 -39.65 -3.44
C PRO A 287 -7.27 -39.43 -2.55
N ARG A 288 -7.58 -38.84 -1.39
CA ARG A 288 -6.77 -38.49 -0.21
C ARG A 288 -5.62 -39.45 0.16
N ARG A 289 -4.50 -38.85 0.60
CA ARG A 289 -3.63 -39.39 1.67
C ARG A 289 -3.27 -38.29 2.67
N SER A 290 -3.15 -38.72 3.91
CA SER A 290 -3.01 -37.94 5.13
C SER A 290 -1.55 -37.60 5.47
N ALA A 291 -1.43 -36.59 6.36
CA ALA A 291 -0.34 -36.30 7.29
C ALA A 291 0.88 -35.52 6.77
N CYS A 292 0.99 -34.27 7.23
CA CYS A 292 2.19 -33.79 7.92
C CYS A 292 1.79 -32.71 8.93
N SER A 293 2.13 -32.96 10.19
CA SER A 293 2.04 -32.02 11.31
C SER A 293 3.14 -30.97 11.17
N SER A 294 2.82 -29.70 11.40
CA SER A 294 3.81 -28.67 11.71
C SER A 294 3.17 -27.68 12.67
N SER A 295 3.63 -27.72 13.91
CA SER A 295 3.28 -26.80 14.99
C SER A 295 3.70 -25.37 14.60
N PRO A 296 2.90 -24.33 14.87
CA PRO A 296 3.34 -22.95 14.69
C PRO A 296 4.27 -22.56 15.85
N THR A 297 5.48 -22.13 15.50
CA THR A 297 6.42 -21.47 16.42
C THR A 297 5.82 -20.13 16.88
N PRO A 298 5.67 -19.86 18.18
CA PRO A 298 5.20 -18.56 18.65
C PRO A 298 6.30 -17.49 18.47
N TRP A 299 5.88 -16.30 18.06
CA TRP A 299 6.70 -15.08 18.09
C TRP A 299 7.13 -14.77 19.54
N PRO A 300 8.34 -14.26 19.78
CA PRO A 300 8.77 -13.91 21.12
C PRO A 300 7.96 -12.71 21.66
N PRO A 301 7.52 -12.74 22.94
CA PRO A 301 6.95 -11.58 23.60
C PRO A 301 8.08 -10.76 24.25
N SER A 302 8.16 -9.46 23.99
CA SER A 302 8.47 -8.43 24.99
C SER A 302 8.73 -7.07 24.34
N TRP A 303 7.80 -6.14 24.57
CA TRP A 303 8.14 -4.75 24.85
C TRP A 303 7.62 -4.52 26.27
N THR A 304 8.48 -4.76 27.25
CA THR A 304 8.26 -4.45 28.67
C THR A 304 9.26 -3.38 29.04
N SER A 305 8.74 -2.33 29.67
CA SER A 305 9.41 -1.10 30.09
C SER A 305 10.84 -1.32 30.61
N ALA A 306 11.79 -0.64 29.99
CA ALA A 306 13.09 -0.43 30.61
C ALA A 306 12.94 0.57 31.76
N ALA A 307 13.34 0.13 32.95
CA ALA A 307 13.30 0.93 34.17
C ALA A 307 14.18 2.18 34.08
N ARG A 308 13.62 3.31 34.53
CA ARG A 308 14.29 4.60 34.74
C ARG A 308 15.49 4.46 35.69
N PRO A 309 16.69 4.99 35.36
CA PRO A 309 17.75 5.13 36.36
C PRO A 309 17.43 6.29 37.32
N ALA A 310 17.65 6.03 38.62
CA ALA A 310 17.41 6.97 39.71
C ALA A 310 18.23 8.26 39.57
N ARG A 311 17.57 9.41 39.74
CA ARG A 311 18.21 10.74 39.87
C ARG A 311 19.12 10.75 41.10
N ARG A 312 20.40 11.04 40.90
CA ARG A 312 21.31 11.43 41.99
C ARG A 312 21.05 12.90 42.33
N THR A 313 20.62 13.16 43.55
CA THR A 313 20.62 14.49 44.16
C THR A 313 22.07 14.96 44.40
N PRO A 314 22.45 16.20 44.06
CA PRO A 314 23.69 16.76 44.52
C PRO A 314 23.51 17.33 45.94
N THR A 315 24.29 16.82 46.88
CA THR A 315 24.55 17.44 48.17
C THR A 315 25.44 18.67 47.98
N ARG A 316 24.97 19.82 48.48
CA ARG A 316 25.81 20.83 49.11
C ARG A 316 24.99 21.60 50.13
#